data_AF-A0A848ULY8-F1
#
_entry.id   AF-A0A848ULY8-F1
#
_cell.length_a   1.000
_cell.length_b   1.000
_cell.length_c   1.000
_cell.angle_alpha   90.00
_cell.angle_beta   90.00
_cell.angle_gamma   90.00
#
_symmetry.space_group_name_H-M   'P 1'
#
loop_
_entity.id
_entity.type
_entity.pdbx_description
1 polymer ?
#
loop_
_entity_poly.entity_id
_entity_poly.type
_entity_poly.pdbx_seq_one_letter_code
_entity_poly.pdbx_strand_id
1 'polypeptide(L)' 'MTTVDLPSDTMPHILTELPGPRAREVIERDERHSSPSLTRVYPLVVARGQGAIIEDVDGNRFLDFNAG' A
#
# COMPACT_ATOMS: atom_id res chain seq x y z
N MET A 1 31.25 8.98 -4.97
CA MET A 1 29.86 8.63 -4.60
C MET A 1 29.11 8.44 -5.90
N THR A 2 28.91 7.19 -6.31
CA THR A 2 28.28 6.85 -7.60
C THR A 2 26.78 6.86 -7.42
N THR A 3 26.04 7.64 -8.22
CA THR A 3 24.58 7.62 -8.23
C THR A 3 24.11 6.29 -8.83
N VAL A 4 23.31 5.53 -8.07
CA VAL A 4 22.66 4.32 -8.57
C VAL A 4 21.40 4.74 -9.29
N ASP A 5 21.29 4.41 -10.58
CA ASP A 5 20.12 4.68 -11.40
C ASP A 5 19.10 3.55 -11.14
N LEU A 6 18.24 3.76 -10.13
CA LEU A 6 17.20 2.80 -9.77
C LEU A 6 16.00 2.95 -10.71
N PRO A 7 15.43 1.84 -11.22
CA PRO A 7 14.25 1.92 -12.04
C PRO A 7 13.11 2.56 -11.24
N SER A 8 12.32 3.42 -11.91
CA SER A 8 11.36 4.28 -11.22
C SER A 8 10.26 3.50 -10.50
N ASP A 9 10.03 2.23 -10.85
CA ASP A 9 9.08 1.32 -10.21
C ASP A 9 9.53 0.79 -8.85
N THR A 10 10.83 0.90 -8.52
CA THR A 10 11.37 0.49 -7.22
C THR A 10 11.44 1.62 -6.19
N MET A 11 10.92 2.81 -6.50
CA MET A 11 10.97 3.98 -5.61
C MET A 11 9.59 4.28 -4.99
N PRO A 12 9.53 4.62 -3.69
CA PRO A 12 8.30 5.10 -3.06
C PRO A 12 7.72 6.29 -3.81
N HIS A 13 6.40 6.31 -3.98
CA HIS A 13 5.72 7.37 -4.72
C HIS A 13 4.24 7.42 -4.30
N ILE A 14 3.80 8.58 -3.81
CA ILE A 14 2.43 8.79 -3.34
C ILE A 14 1.70 9.69 -4.35
N LEU A 15 0.64 9.15 -4.94
CA LEU A 15 -0.18 9.78 -5.98
C LEU A 15 -1.47 10.37 -5.43
N THR A 16 -1.99 9.81 -4.33
CA THR A 16 -3.24 10.22 -3.71
C THR A 16 -3.05 10.55 -2.24
N GLU A 17 -4.05 11.22 -1.65
CA GLU A 17 -4.19 11.16 -0.19
C GLU A 17 -4.33 9.70 0.26
N LEU A 18 -3.90 9.43 1.49
CA LEU A 18 -3.91 8.10 2.06
C LEU A 18 -4.95 8.02 3.18
N PRO A 19 -5.85 7.01 3.17
CA PRO A 19 -6.07 6.04 2.10
C PRO A 19 -6.66 6.68 0.83
N GLY A 20 -6.36 6.14 -0.35
CA GLY A 20 -6.95 6.59 -1.62
C GLY A 20 -8.42 6.19 -1.78
N PRO A 21 -9.13 6.70 -2.79
CA PRO A 21 -10.57 6.46 -2.97
C PRO A 21 -10.91 4.96 -3.10
N ARG A 22 -10.11 4.18 -3.82
CA ARG A 22 -10.38 2.73 -4.01
C ARG A 22 -10.06 1.96 -2.74
N ALA A 23 -8.98 2.33 -2.05
CA ALA A 23 -8.66 1.75 -0.75
C ALA A 23 -9.77 2.01 0.28
N ARG A 24 -10.32 3.24 0.34
CA ARG A 24 -11.44 3.59 1.21
C ARG A 24 -12.67 2.72 0.96
N GLU A 25 -13.09 2.54 -0.29
CA GLU A 25 -14.24 1.69 -0.63
C GLU A 25 -14.07 0.24 -0.14
N VAL A 26 -12.86 -0.30 -0.26
CA VAL A 26 -12.55 -1.67 0.20
C VAL A 26 -12.54 -1.74 1.72
N ILE A 27 -11.94 -0.76 2.41
CA ILE A 27 -11.90 -0.70 3.88
C ILE A 27 -13.31 -0.59 4.44
N GLU A 28 -14.14 0.32 3.93
CA GLU A 28 -15.53 0.48 4.38
C GLU A 28 -16.35 -0.79 4.15
N ARG A 29 -16.10 -1.51 3.04
CA ARG A 29 -16.73 -2.81 2.81
C ARG A 29 -16.24 -3.84 3.83
N ASP A 30 -14.95 -3.90 4.10
CA ASP A 30 -14.36 -4.82 5.06
C ASP A 30 -14.94 -4.60 6.47
N GLU A 31 -15.02 -3.35 6.93
CA GLU A 31 -15.57 -2.97 8.23
C GLU A 31 -17.02 -3.44 8.44
N ARG A 32 -17.82 -3.51 7.35
CA ARG A 32 -19.22 -3.99 7.42
C ARG A 32 -19.36 -5.50 7.54
N HIS A 33 -18.35 -6.28 7.16
CA HIS A 33 -18.47 -7.74 7.03
C HIS A 33 -17.48 -8.53 7.90
N SER A 34 -16.34 -7.93 8.25
CA SER A 34 -15.29 -8.58 9.03
C SER A 34 -15.54 -8.44 10.54
N SER A 35 -15.09 -9.43 11.32
CA SER A 35 -15.18 -9.37 12.78
C SER A 35 -14.36 -8.18 13.30
N PRO A 36 -14.87 -7.38 14.25
CA PRO A 36 -14.10 -6.31 14.90
C PRO A 36 -12.82 -6.79 15.60
N SER A 37 -12.72 -8.09 15.91
CA SER A 37 -11.52 -8.70 16.49
C SER A 37 -10.37 -8.86 15.49
N LEU A 38 -10.62 -8.72 14.18
CA LEU A 38 -9.60 -8.79 13.14
C LEU A 38 -9.05 -7.37 12.90
N THR A 39 -8.12 -6.96 13.74
CA THR A 39 -7.56 -5.61 13.67
C THR A 39 -6.64 -5.45 12.47
N ARG A 40 -6.80 -4.34 11.75
CA ARG A 40 -5.88 -3.90 10.69
C ARG A 40 -4.87 -2.94 11.30
N VAL A 41 -3.58 -3.20 11.11
CA VAL A 41 -2.51 -2.30 11.60
C VAL A 41 -2.43 -1.02 10.75
N TYR A 42 -2.74 -1.12 9.46
CA TYR A 42 -2.68 -0.02 8.50
C TYR A 42 -3.96 0.04 7.66
N PRO A 43 -4.49 1.24 7.34
CA PRO A 43 -5.55 1.44 6.36
C PRO A 43 -4.99 1.32 4.93
N LEU A 44 -4.42 0.15 4.61
CA LEU A 44 -3.71 -0.14 3.37
C LEU A 44 -4.36 -1.34 2.66
N VAL A 45 -4.60 -1.19 1.36
CA VAL A 45 -5.15 -2.25 0.51
C VAL A 45 -4.17 -2.53 -0.61
N VAL A 46 -3.42 -3.61 -0.46
CA VAL A 46 -2.33 -3.99 -1.37
C VAL A 46 -2.87 -4.60 -2.66
N ALA A 47 -2.38 -4.12 -3.81
CA ALA A 47 -2.65 -4.70 -5.12
C ALA A 47 -1.52 -5.65 -5.57
N ARG A 48 -0.25 -5.26 -5.33
CA ARG A 48 0.93 -6.06 -5.67
C ARG A 48 2.11 -5.74 -4.75
N GLY A 49 3.04 -6.68 -4.62
CA GLY A 49 4.34 -6.47 -3.98
C GLY A 49 5.48 -7.02 -4.84
N GLN A 50 6.61 -6.32 -4.89
CA GLN A 50 7.81 -6.74 -5.61
C GLN A 50 9.06 -6.19 -4.93
N GLY A 51 10.00 -7.07 -4.57
CA GLY A 51 11.17 -6.70 -3.79
C GLY A 51 10.75 -6.06 -2.46
N ALA A 52 11.25 -4.86 -2.17
CA ALA A 52 10.87 -4.09 -0.99
C ALA A 52 9.76 -3.07 -1.26
N ILE A 53 9.05 -3.15 -2.40
CA ILE A 53 7.99 -2.20 -2.75
C ILE A 53 6.63 -2.87 -2.75
N ILE A 54 5.68 -2.23 -2.09
CA ILE A 54 4.25 -2.56 -2.13
C ILE A 54 3.54 -1.46 -2.93
N GLU A 55 2.68 -1.85 -3.86
CA GLU A 55 1.75 -0.95 -4.53
C GLU A 55 0.31 -1.21 -4.06
N ASP A 56 -0.39 -0.15 -3.66
CA ASP A 56 -1.79 -0.22 -3.27
C ASP A 56 -2.74 -0.15 -4.48
N VAL A 57 -4.04 -0.36 -4.24
CA VAL A 57 -5.09 -0.34 -5.26
C VAL A 57 -5.29 1.03 -5.94
N ASP A 58 -4.74 2.10 -5.37
CA ASP A 58 -4.77 3.47 -5.90
C ASP A 58 -3.48 3.83 -6.65
N GLY A 59 -2.50 2.92 -6.71
CA GLY A 59 -1.23 3.09 -7.41
C GLY A 59 -0.13 3.76 -6.57
N ASN A 60 -0.37 3.98 -5.27
CA ASN A 60 0.66 4.46 -4.36
C ASN A 60 1.67 3.35 -4.08
N ARG A 61 2.96 3.71 -4.06
CA ARG A 61 4.05 2.78 -3.77
C ARG A 61 4.72 3.10 -2.45
N PHE A 62 4.86 2.07 -1.62
CA PHE A 62 5.41 2.13 -0.27
C PHE A 62 6.65 1.27 -0.17
N LEU A 63 7.57 1.66 0.73
CA LEU A 63 8.65 0.79 1.16
C LEU A 63 8.12 -0.19 2.21
N ASP A 64 8.30 -1.48 1.96
CA ASP A 64 7.88 -2.55 2.87
C ASP A 64 8.95 -2.81 3.93
N PHE A 65 8.62 -2.48 5.18
CA PHE A 65 9.43 -2.79 6.37
C PHE A 65 8.88 -3.94 7.20
N ASN A 66 7.76 -4.54 6.78
CA ASN A 66 7.12 -5.64 7.48
C ASN A 66 7.53 -6.99 6.87
N ALA A 67 7.58 -7.08 5.53
CA ALA A 67 7.84 -8.30 4.77
C ALA A 67 6.79 -9.42 4.99
N GLY A 68 5.55 -9.03 5.30
CA GLY A 68 4.42 -9.94 5.57
C GLY A 68 4.33 -10.41 7.01
#